data_AF-A0A1I2J577-F1
#
_entry.id   AF-A0A1I2J577-F1
#
_cell.length_a   1.000
_cell.length_b   1.000
_cell.length_c   1.000
_cell.angle_alpha   90.00
_cell.angle_beta   90.00
_cell.angle_gamma   90.00
#
_symmetry.space_group_name_H-M   'P 1'
#
loop_
_entity.id
_entity.type
_entity.pdbx_description
1 polymer ?
#
loop_
_entity_poly.entity_id
_entity_poly.type
_entity_poly.pdbx_seq_one_letter_code
_entity_poly.pdbx_strand_id
1 'polypeptide(L)'
;KQAYNLSLNLSNIFEKTTDKLYGLARLAKWHEAVRQSGFKSFNTISRSIQHHYETILNYFDSRSTNASAESFNAKIKAFRSQFRGVRSTEFFLYRLTQLYA
;
A
#
# COMPACT_ATOMS: atom_id res chain seq x y z
N LYS A 1 -6.01 21.99 -3.65
CA LYS A 1 -4.64 22.13 -3.09
C LYS A 1 -4.46 21.34 -1.78
N GLN A 2 -5.34 21.48 -0.79
CA GLN A 2 -5.22 20.79 0.50
C GLN A 2 -5.16 19.25 0.40
N ALA A 3 -6.06 18.61 -0.36
CA ALA A 3 -6.05 17.16 -0.58
C ALA A 3 -4.73 16.64 -1.20
N TYR A 4 -4.18 17.39 -2.16
CA TYR A 4 -2.89 17.07 -2.77
C TYR A 4 -1.76 17.12 -1.74
N ASN A 5 -1.73 18.16 -0.89
CA ASN A 5 -0.75 18.29 0.18
C ASN A 5 -0.87 17.17 1.22
N LEU A 6 -2.08 16.73 1.57
CA LEU A 6 -2.29 15.59 2.47
C LEU A 6 -1.72 14.29 1.89
N SER A 7 -1.90 14.07 0.58
CA SER A 7 -1.31 12.92 -0.12
C SER A 7 0.21 12.98 -0.11
N LEU A 8 0.79 14.11 -0.52
CA LEU A 8 2.24 14.32 -0.52
C LEU A 8 2.85 14.18 0.87
N ASN A 9 2.19 14.71 1.90
CA ASN A 9 2.65 14.58 3.28
C ASN A 9 2.71 13.11 3.69
N LEU A 10 1.69 12.31 3.35
CA LEU A 10 1.70 10.88 3.64
C LEU A 10 2.88 10.17 2.95
N SER A 11 3.08 10.40 1.64
CA SER A 11 4.22 9.82 0.89
C SER A 11 5.56 10.21 1.51
N ASN A 12 5.74 11.49 1.85
CA ASN A 12 6.97 11.97 2.48
C ASN A 12 7.26 11.29 3.82
N ILE A 13 6.24 10.90 4.58
CA ILE A 13 6.42 10.18 5.85
C ILE A 13 7.12 8.84 5.60
N PHE A 14 6.67 8.06 4.62
CA PHE A 14 7.25 6.75 4.32
C PHE A 14 8.59 6.83 3.57
N GLU A 15 8.75 7.81 2.67
CA GLU A 15 9.97 7.95 1.88
C GLU A 15 11.15 8.52 2.70
N LYS A 16 10.90 9.56 3.49
CA LYS A 16 11.96 10.36 4.13
C LYS A 16 12.19 10.05 5.61
N THR A 17 11.37 9.19 6.22
CA THR A 17 11.54 8.82 7.62
C THR A 17 12.19 7.44 7.70
N THR A 18 13.29 7.34 8.44
CA THR A 18 14.06 6.11 8.61
C THR A 18 13.80 5.41 9.93
N ASP A 19 13.35 6.15 10.94
CA ASP A 19 13.15 5.64 12.29
C ASP A 19 11.67 5.52 12.63
N LYS A 20 11.30 4.41 13.28
CA LYS A 20 9.92 4.03 13.60
C LYS A 20 9.24 5.03 14.54
N LEU A 21 9.96 5.55 15.53
CA LEU A 21 9.41 6.51 16.49
C LEU A 21 9.07 7.84 15.80
N TYR A 22 9.97 8.32 14.94
CA TYR A 22 9.69 9.51 14.12
C TYR A 22 8.57 9.26 13.11
N GLY A 23 8.47 8.05 12.55
CA GLY A 23 7.37 7.63 11.67
C GLY A 23 6.01 7.71 12.36
N LEU A 24 5.93 7.15 13.58
CA LEU A 24 4.74 7.21 14.43
C LEU A 24 4.33 8.65 14.74
N ALA A 25 5.27 9.48 15.20
CA ALA A 25 4.99 10.88 15.53
C ALA A 25 4.50 11.68 14.32
N ARG A 26 5.07 11.44 13.13
CA ARG A 26 4.66 12.10 11.89
C ARG A 26 3.30 11.61 11.39
N LEU A 27 3.00 10.32 11.48
CA LEU A 27 1.67 9.79 11.15
C LEU A 27 0.60 10.38 12.08
N ALA A 28 0.87 10.50 13.38
CA ALA A 28 -0.05 11.14 14.33
C ALA A 28 -0.40 12.58 13.90
N LYS A 29 0.61 13.38 13.51
CA LYS A 29 0.39 14.73 12.97
C LYS A 29 -0.43 14.73 11.68
N TRP A 30 -0.19 13.75 10.80
CA TRP A 30 -0.95 13.61 9.57
C TRP A 30 -2.43 13.26 9.83
N HIS A 31 -2.72 12.37 10.78
CA HIS A 31 -4.10 12.05 11.18
C HIS A 31 -4.85 13.27 11.67
N GLU A 32 -4.22 14.11 12.48
CA GLU A 32 -4.84 15.34 12.95
C GLU A 32 -5.12 16.31 11.80
N ALA A 33 -4.18 16.47 10.86
CA ALA A 33 -4.39 17.28 9.67
C ALA A 33 -5.53 16.75 8.78
N VAL A 34 -5.66 15.42 8.65
CA VAL A 34 -6.76 14.77 7.94
C VAL A 34 -8.09 15.04 8.64
N ARG A 35 -8.15 14.88 9.96
CA ARG A 35 -9.36 15.15 10.75
C ARG A 35 -9.84 16.59 10.59
N GLN A 36 -8.91 17.55 10.68
CA GLN A 36 -9.18 18.98 10.50
C GLN A 36 -9.60 19.34 9.07
N SER A 37 -9.15 18.58 8.06
CA SER A 37 -9.48 18.85 6.67
C SER A 37 -10.94 18.57 6.29
N GLY A 38 -11.66 17.75 7.07
CA GLY A 38 -13.06 17.39 6.80
C GLY A 38 -13.28 16.45 5.61
N PHE A 39 -12.24 16.00 4.91
CA PHE A 39 -12.39 15.09 3.77
C PHE A 39 -12.79 13.68 4.22
N LYS A 40 -14.01 13.26 3.89
CA LYS A 40 -14.51 11.91 4.21
C LYS A 40 -13.61 10.79 3.67
N SER A 41 -13.10 10.92 2.45
CA SER A 41 -12.20 9.93 1.83
C SER A 41 -10.90 9.76 2.62
N PHE A 42 -10.25 10.85 3.00
CA PHE A 42 -9.03 10.79 3.82
C PHE A 42 -9.32 10.28 5.23
N ASN A 43 -10.46 10.62 5.83
CA ASN A 43 -10.86 10.07 7.13
C ASN A 43 -11.04 8.54 7.08
N THR A 44 -11.58 7.99 5.98
CA THR A 44 -11.64 6.54 5.78
C THR A 44 -10.24 5.93 5.71
N ILE A 45 -9.33 6.51 4.92
CA ILE A 45 -7.94 6.05 4.82
C ILE A 45 -7.24 6.11 6.20
N SER A 46 -7.40 7.22 6.91
CA SER A 46 -6.88 7.43 8.26
C SER A 46 -7.34 6.33 9.21
N ARG A 47 -8.62 5.96 9.17
CA ARG A 47 -9.18 4.88 9.98
C ARG A 47 -8.60 3.52 9.60
N SER A 48 -8.46 3.22 8.31
CA SER A 48 -7.81 1.98 7.85
C SER A 48 -6.37 1.88 8.34
N ILE A 49 -5.60 2.97 8.30
CA ILE A 49 -4.23 3.01 8.82
C ILE A 49 -4.25 2.73 10.33
N GLN A 50 -5.12 3.40 11.09
CA GLN A 50 -5.28 3.19 12.54
C GLN A 50 -5.59 1.73 12.91
N HIS A 51 -6.44 1.04 12.14
CA HIS A 51 -6.75 -0.37 12.38
C HIS A 51 -5.56 -1.32 12.17
N HIS A 52 -4.58 -0.93 11.34
CA HIS A 52 -3.43 -1.76 11.00
C HIS A 52 -2.10 -1.10 11.39
N TYR A 53 -2.12 -0.27 12.44
CA TYR A 53 -1.00 0.61 12.79
C TYR A 53 0.31 -0.14 13.03
N GLU A 54 0.24 -1.24 13.79
CA GLU A 54 1.39 -2.07 14.11
C GLU A 54 2.07 -2.62 12.85
N THR A 55 1.28 -3.22 11.96
CA THR A 55 1.77 -3.79 10.70
C THR A 55 2.32 -2.71 9.77
N ILE A 56 1.68 -1.54 9.71
CA ILE A 56 2.14 -0.41 8.88
C ILE A 56 3.45 0.17 9.42
N LEU A 57 3.60 0.29 10.74
CA LEU A 57 4.82 0.82 11.34
C LEU A 57 6.01 -0.13 11.18
N ASN A 58 5.80 -1.43 11.01
CA ASN A 58 6.87 -2.39 10.71
C ASN A 58 7.60 -2.08 9.39
N TYR A 59 6.99 -1.28 8.50
CA TYR A 59 7.67 -0.74 7.33
C TYR A 59 8.97 -0.01 7.71
N PHE A 60 9.00 0.72 8.83
CA PHE A 60 10.18 1.49 9.24
C PHE A 60 11.32 0.63 9.77
N ASP A 61 11.07 -0.62 10.19
CA ASP A 61 12.09 -1.52 10.73
C ASP A 61 12.91 -2.21 9.63
N SER A 62 12.24 -2.72 8.58
CA SER A 62 12.88 -3.52 7.54
C SER A 62 12.80 -2.92 6.14
N ARG A 63 12.06 -1.82 5.96
CA ARG A 63 11.83 -1.06 4.70
C ARG A 63 11.70 -1.95 3.46
N SER A 64 11.06 -3.11 3.62
CA SER A 64 10.88 -4.05 2.52
C SER A 64 10.05 -3.38 1.42
N THR A 65 10.57 -3.36 0.21
CA THR A 65 9.92 -2.73 -0.94
C THR A 65 8.82 -3.63 -1.50
N ASN A 66 7.67 -3.03 -1.81
CA ASN A 66 6.53 -3.72 -2.44
C ASN A 66 6.81 -4.12 -3.91
N ALA A 67 7.99 -3.78 -4.45
CA ALA A 67 8.35 -3.97 -5.85
C ALA A 67 8.20 -5.43 -6.32
N SER A 68 8.59 -6.41 -5.51
CA SER A 68 8.44 -7.84 -5.85
C SER A 68 6.97 -8.24 -5.96
N ALA A 69 6.12 -7.78 -5.04
CA ALA A 69 4.69 -8.05 -5.07
C ALA A 69 3.98 -7.32 -6.23
N GLU A 70 4.39 -6.08 -6.53
CA GLU A 70 3.90 -5.33 -7.68
C GLU A 70 4.28 -5.99 -9.00
N SER A 71 5.54 -6.41 -9.15
CA SER A 71 6.02 -7.16 -10.31
C SER A 71 5.25 -8.46 -10.48
N PHE A 72 5.06 -9.22 -9.40
CA PHE A 72 4.27 -10.45 -9.42
C PHE A 72 2.82 -10.18 -9.86
N ASN A 73 2.15 -9.19 -9.26
CA ASN A 73 0.80 -8.79 -9.64
C ASN A 73 0.71 -8.33 -11.11
N ALA A 74 1.72 -7.61 -11.61
CA ALA A 74 1.78 -7.19 -13.01
C ALA A 74 1.88 -8.39 -13.95
N LYS A 75 2.73 -9.37 -13.63
CA LYS A 75 2.86 -10.58 -14.45
C LYS A 75 1.60 -11.45 -14.41
N ILE A 76 0.91 -11.57 -13.26
CA ILE A 76 -0.40 -12.24 -13.16
C ILE A 76 -1.43 -11.54 -14.05
N LYS A 77 -1.50 -10.20 -14.00
CA LYS A 77 -2.43 -9.41 -14.83
C LYS A 77 -2.16 -9.63 -16.31
N ALA A 78 -0.88 -9.63 -16.72
CA ALA A 78 -0.47 -9.89 -18.10
C ALA A 78 -0.81 -11.33 -18.54
N PHE A 79 -0.57 -12.32 -17.68
CA PHE A 79 -0.95 -13.70 -17.96
C PHE A 79 -2.48 -13.81 -18.16
N ARG A 80 -3.27 -13.26 -17.24
CA ARG A 80 -4.74 -13.27 -17.33
C ARG A 80 -5.29 -12.57 -18.58
N SER A 81 -4.65 -11.49 -19.04
CA SER A 81 -5.11 -10.76 -20.24
C SER A 81 -4.92 -11.58 -21.52
N GLN A 82 -3.87 -12.38 -21.63
CA GLN A 82 -3.62 -13.27 -22.77
C GLN A 82 -4.75 -14.28 -22.96
N PHE A 83 -5.32 -14.80 -21.86
CA PHE A 83 -6.42 -15.78 -21.90
C PHE A 83 -7.82 -15.16 -21.83
N ARG A 84 -7.91 -13.81 -21.93
CA ARG A 84 -9.17 -13.04 -21.82
C ARG A 84 -9.98 -13.38 -20.57
N GLY A 85 -9.29 -13.60 -19.45
CA GLY A 85 -9.88 -13.97 -18.18
C GLY A 85 -9.46 -15.36 -17.70
N VAL A 86 -10.18 -15.87 -16.70
CA VAL A 86 -9.92 -17.16 -16.07
C VAL A 86 -11.17 -18.01 -16.23
N ARG A 87 -11.10 -19.05 -17.08
CA ARG A 87 -12.21 -19.99 -17.31
C ARG A 87 -12.16 -21.20 -16.38
N SER A 88 -10.96 -21.65 -16.01
CA SER A 88 -10.72 -22.71 -15.04
C SER A 88 -9.64 -22.26 -14.07
N THR A 89 -10.00 -22.14 -12.79
CA THR A 89 -9.08 -21.72 -11.72
C THR A 89 -7.95 -22.73 -11.53
N GLU A 90 -8.27 -24.02 -11.61
CA GLU A 90 -7.28 -25.09 -11.46
C GLU A 90 -6.21 -25.03 -12.56
N PHE A 91 -6.64 -24.91 -13.83
CA PHE A 91 -5.71 -24.78 -14.95
C PHE A 91 -4.90 -23.48 -14.88
N PHE A 92 -5.52 -22.38 -14.43
CA PHE A 92 -4.85 -21.11 -14.25
C PHE A 92 -3.75 -21.20 -13.18
N LEU A 93 -4.04 -21.80 -12.03
CA LEU A 93 -3.06 -22.01 -10.96
C LEU A 93 -1.94 -22.95 -11.41
N TYR A 94 -2.26 -24.05 -12.10
CA TYR A 94 -1.26 -24.93 -12.70
C TYR A 94 -0.30 -24.14 -13.62
N ARG A 95 -0.81 -23.37 -14.58
CA ARG A 95 0.02 -22.58 -15.49
C ARG A 95 0.82 -21.48 -14.79
N LEU A 96 0.23 -20.88 -13.76
CA LEU A 96 0.90 -19.88 -12.93
C LEU A 96 2.08 -20.50 -12.19
N THR A 97 1.92 -21.68 -11.56
CA THR A 97 3.03 -22.39 -10.92
C THR A 97 4.14 -22.77 -11.91
N GLN A 98 3.82 -23.15 -13.14
CA GLN A 98 4.81 -23.47 -14.17
C GLN A 98 5.59 -22.24 -14.70
N LEU A 99 5.06 -21.03 -14.54
CA LEU A 99 5.72 -19.78 -14.96
C LEU A 99 6.67 -19.21 -13.89
N TYR A 100 6.55 -19.67 -12.65
CA TYR A 100 7.27 -19.13 -11.48
C TYR A 100 7.96 -20.20 -10.61
N ALA A 101 7.97 -21.46 -11.08
CA ALA A 101 8.92 -22.48 -10.64
C ALA A 101 10.26 -22.27 -11.35
#